data_AF-A0A7S2FQA9-F1
#
_entry.id   AF-A0A7S2FQA9-F1
#
_cell.length_a   1.000
_cell.length_b   1.000
_cell.length_c   1.000
_cell.angle_alpha   90.00
_cell.angle_beta   90.00
_cell.angle_gamma   90.00
#
_symmetry.space_group_name_H-M   'P 1'
#
loop_
_entity.id
_entity.type
_entity.pdbx_description
1 polymer ?
#
loop_
_entity_poly.entity_id
_entity_poly.type
_entity_poly.pdbx_seq_one_letter_code
_entity_poly.pdbx_strand_id
1 'polypeptide(L)'
;SPTESEAHPGGVITVVLSGSVGDEAQEALTRLFAQAEHREAAPLAMKSRASLTDSETGKVLELHRNDPLPDGWFFDGTRYVNFSGGRAVRRPDEEEILMAWVAEENSRVELWNRDLY
;
A
#
# COMPACT_ATOMS: atom_id res chain seq x y z
N SER A 1 -4.11 33.93 2.24
CA SER A 1 -2.84 33.22 2.03
C SER A 1 -2.74 32.13 3.07
N PRO A 2 -2.67 30.83 2.73
CA PRO A 2 -2.51 29.80 3.74
C PRO A 2 -1.03 29.69 4.10
N THR A 3 -0.74 29.88 5.39
CA THR A 3 0.60 29.72 5.97
C THR A 3 0.87 28.23 6.20
N GLU A 4 2.09 27.81 5.89
CA GLU A 4 2.58 26.43 5.97
C GLU A 4 2.34 25.78 7.33
N SER A 5 1.94 24.50 7.29
CA SER A 5 1.75 23.61 8.44
C SER A 5 3.08 22.96 8.79
N GLU A 6 3.74 23.40 9.86
CA GLU A 6 4.90 22.71 10.44
C GLU A 6 4.44 21.44 11.15
N ALA A 7 4.89 20.28 10.66
CA ALA A 7 4.63 18.98 11.27
C ALA A 7 5.62 18.72 12.41
N HIS A 8 5.14 18.69 13.65
CA HIS A 8 5.90 18.24 14.82
C HIS A 8 5.93 16.69 14.91
N PRO A 9 7.05 16.08 15.35
CA PRO A 9 7.17 14.63 15.46
C PRO A 9 6.29 14.12 16.63
N GLY A 10 5.29 13.31 16.30
CA GLY A 10 4.18 12.92 17.19
C GLY A 10 2.82 13.52 16.78
N GLY A 11 2.65 13.78 15.48
CA GLY A 11 1.76 14.78 14.89
C GLY A 11 0.32 14.82 15.41
N VAL A 12 0.02 15.81 16.24
CA VAL A 12 -1.34 16.31 16.43
C VAL A 12 -1.74 17.04 15.15
N ILE A 13 -2.72 16.51 14.43
CA ILE A 13 -3.31 17.22 13.27
C ILE A 13 -4.34 18.21 13.81
N THR A 14 -4.03 19.50 13.74
CA THR A 14 -5.01 20.57 14.03
C THR A 14 -5.84 20.85 12.79
N VAL A 15 -7.14 20.54 12.85
CA VAL A 15 -8.10 20.88 11.79
C VAL A 15 -8.87 22.14 12.19
N VAL A 16 -8.72 23.23 11.42
CA VAL A 16 -9.49 24.47 11.60
C VAL A 16 -10.59 24.55 10.55
N LEU A 17 -11.84 24.59 11.00
CA LEU A 17 -13.02 24.77 10.13
C LEU A 17 -13.55 26.20 10.32
N SER A 18 -13.74 26.94 9.22
CA SER A 18 -14.30 28.29 9.25
C SER A 18 -15.65 28.35 8.50
N GLY A 19 -16.69 28.87 9.15
CA GLY A 19 -18.02 29.08 8.57
C GLY A 19 -19.04 29.45 9.65
N SER A 20 -20.20 30.00 9.26
CA SER A 20 -21.32 30.15 10.22
C SER A 20 -22.05 28.82 10.32
N VAL A 21 -21.83 28.11 11.41
CA VAL A 21 -22.60 26.93 11.81
C VAL A 21 -23.56 27.33 12.92
N GLY A 22 -24.78 26.80 12.89
CA GLY A 22 -25.67 26.87 14.06
C GLY A 22 -25.20 25.87 15.13
N ASP A 23 -25.65 26.07 16.38
CA ASP A 23 -25.24 25.26 17.53
C ASP A 23 -25.36 23.74 17.29
N GLU A 24 -26.41 23.30 16.57
CA GLU A 24 -26.64 21.89 16.21
C GLU A 24 -25.54 21.31 15.30
N ALA A 25 -25.06 22.09 14.33
CA ALA A 25 -24.00 21.68 13.42
C ALA A 25 -22.64 21.64 14.14
N GLN A 26 -22.41 22.54 15.10
CA GLN A 26 -21.23 22.51 15.95
C GLN A 26 -21.23 21.26 16.85
N GLU A 27 -22.36 20.93 17.47
CA GLU A 27 -22.50 19.72 18.28
C GLU A 27 -22.32 18.43 17.44
N ALA A 28 -22.86 18.39 16.22
CA ALA A 28 -22.67 17.27 15.31
C ALA A 28 -21.20 17.07 14.92
N LEU A 29 -20.46 18.15 14.65
CA LEU A 29 -19.01 18.08 14.39
C LEU A 29 -18.24 17.58 15.61
N THR A 30 -18.53 18.12 16.80
CA THR A 30 -17.89 17.66 18.05
C THR A 30 -18.15 16.17 18.28
N ARG A 31 -19.38 15.69 18.07
CA ARG A 31 -19.72 14.26 18.19
C ARG A 31 -19.00 13.40 17.15
N LEU A 32 -18.86 13.89 15.91
CA LEU A 32 -18.15 13.17 14.84
C LEU A 32 -16.66 13.00 15.19
N PHE A 33 -16.01 14.06 15.68
CA PHE A 33 -14.60 13.98 16.09
C PHE A 33 -14.42 13.09 17.32
N ALA A 34 -15.29 13.20 18.32
CA ALA A 34 -15.26 12.32 19.49
C ALA A 34 -15.48 10.83 19.13
N GLN A 35 -16.31 10.53 18.12
CA GLN A 35 -16.47 9.16 17.60
C GLN A 35 -15.25 8.68 16.80
N ALA A 36 -14.57 9.59 16.09
CA ALA A 36 -13.36 9.27 15.33
C ALA A 36 -12.17 8.95 16.26
N GLU A 37 -12.06 9.64 17.40
CA GLU A 37 -11.04 9.40 18.44
C GLU A 37 -11.17 8.01 19.10
N HIS A 38 -12.35 7.38 19.04
CA HIS A 38 -12.62 6.10 19.69
C HIS A 38 -12.52 4.87 18.77
N ARG A 39 -12.13 5.01 17.50
CA ARG A 39 -11.73 3.84 16.71
C ARG A 39 -10.32 3.44 17.12
N GLU A 40 -10.22 2.54 18.10
CA GLU A 40 -8.98 1.80 18.35
C GLU A 40 -8.51 1.23 17.02
N ALA A 41 -7.35 1.69 16.57
CA ALA A 41 -6.76 1.19 15.35
C ALA A 41 -6.47 -0.30 15.54
N ALA A 42 -7.08 -1.14 14.70
CA ALA A 42 -6.95 -2.58 14.80
C ALA A 42 -5.65 -3.06 14.12
N PRO A 43 -5.02 -4.13 14.62
CA PRO A 43 -3.90 -4.76 13.93
C PRO A 43 -4.30 -5.18 12.51
N LEU A 44 -3.43 -4.88 11.55
CA LEU A 44 -3.57 -5.33 10.17
C LEU A 44 -3.03 -6.77 10.03
N ALA A 45 -3.69 -7.56 9.19
CA ALA A 45 -3.26 -8.92 8.89
C ALA A 45 -2.08 -8.92 7.92
N MET A 46 -1.07 -9.74 8.21
CA MET A 46 0.05 -9.97 7.30
C MET A 46 -0.44 -10.67 6.02
N LYS A 47 0.16 -10.29 4.89
CA LYS A 47 -0.05 -10.95 3.60
C LYS A 47 0.85 -12.17 3.46
N SER A 48 0.37 -13.14 2.70
CA SER A 48 1.12 -14.29 2.24
C SER A 48 0.93 -14.44 0.73
N ARG A 49 1.75 -15.27 0.08
CA ARG A 49 1.57 -15.58 -1.34
C ARG A 49 0.15 -16.08 -1.65
N ALA A 50 -0.41 -16.91 -0.77
CA ALA A 50 -1.74 -17.49 -0.93
C ALA A 50 -2.89 -16.50 -0.71
N SER A 51 -2.64 -15.38 -0.02
CA SER A 51 -3.65 -14.34 0.21
C SER A 51 -3.70 -13.28 -0.89
N LEU A 52 -2.80 -13.35 -1.88
CA LEU A 52 -2.81 -12.40 -3.00
C LEU A 52 -3.97 -12.68 -3.94
N THR A 53 -4.74 -11.65 -4.25
CA THR A 53 -5.76 -11.70 -5.30
C THR A 53 -5.12 -11.59 -6.69
N ASP A 54 -5.84 -12.02 -7.72
CA ASP A 54 -5.42 -11.85 -9.11
C ASP A 54 -5.23 -10.37 -9.47
N SER A 55 -6.05 -9.49 -8.89
CA SER A 55 -5.95 -8.04 -9.12
C SER A 55 -4.67 -7.45 -8.52
N GLU A 56 -4.31 -7.83 -7.29
CA GLU A 56 -3.05 -7.41 -6.67
C GLU A 56 -1.86 -7.96 -7.44
N THR A 57 -1.89 -9.25 -7.75
CA THR A 57 -0.85 -9.92 -8.55
C THR A 57 -0.63 -9.18 -9.87
N GLY A 58 -1.72 -8.89 -10.61
CA GLY A 58 -1.64 -8.16 -11.87
C GLY A 58 -1.08 -6.75 -11.73
N LYS A 59 -1.46 -6.02 -10.69
CA LYS A 59 -0.93 -4.66 -10.43
C LYS A 59 0.57 -4.69 -10.11
N VAL A 60 1.02 -5.62 -9.27
CA VAL A 60 2.43 -5.74 -8.91
C VAL A 60 3.27 -6.07 -10.14
N LEU A 61 2.84 -7.05 -10.94
CA LEU A 61 3.56 -7.44 -12.15
C LEU A 61 3.52 -6.37 -13.24
N GLU A 62 2.46 -5.56 -13.33
CA GLU A 62 2.40 -4.43 -14.26
C GLU A 62 3.45 -3.37 -13.92
N LEU A 63 3.65 -3.08 -12.64
CA LEU A 63 4.69 -2.13 -12.19
C LEU A 63 6.09 -2.61 -12.58
N HIS A 64 6.31 -3.93 -12.63
CA HIS A 64 7.60 -4.55 -12.94
C HIS A 64 7.70 -5.00 -14.41
N ARG A 65 6.74 -4.62 -15.27
CA ARG A 65 6.68 -5.07 -16.66
C ARG A 65 7.96 -4.75 -17.43
N ASN A 66 8.51 -3.56 -17.20
CA ASN A 66 9.68 -3.04 -17.91
C ASN A 66 11.01 -3.31 -17.17
N ASP A 67 10.95 -3.97 -16.02
CA ASP A 67 12.15 -4.32 -15.28
C ASP A 67 12.96 -5.35 -16.08
N PRO A 68 14.30 -5.32 -15.95
CA PRO A 68 15.15 -6.29 -16.61
C PRO A 68 14.70 -7.71 -16.27
N LEU A 69 14.71 -8.59 -17.27
CA LEU A 69 14.46 -10.01 -17.06
C LEU A 69 15.69 -10.68 -16.44
N PRO A 70 15.53 -11.84 -15.80
CA PRO A 70 16.65 -12.63 -15.33
C PRO A 70 17.63 -12.96 -16.45
N ASP A 71 18.90 -13.15 -16.09
CA ASP A 71 19.96 -13.41 -17.05
C ASP A 71 19.61 -14.55 -18.02
N GLY A 72 19.84 -14.28 -19.31
CA GLY A 72 19.58 -15.23 -20.38
C GLY A 72 18.11 -15.35 -20.80
N TRP A 73 17.18 -14.64 -20.16
CA TRP A 73 15.79 -14.54 -20.59
C TRP A 73 15.53 -13.27 -21.38
N PHE A 74 14.65 -13.37 -22.37
CA PHE A 74 14.15 -12.24 -23.14
C PHE A 74 12.71 -12.51 -23.61
N PHE A 75 12.01 -11.46 -24.00
CA PHE A 75 10.67 -11.55 -24.58
C PHE A 75 10.77 -11.52 -26.11
N ASP A 76 10.28 -12.56 -26.78
CA ASP A 76 10.34 -12.69 -28.25
C ASP A 76 9.18 -11.97 -28.99
N GLY A 77 8.37 -11.19 -28.25
CA GLY A 77 7.14 -10.56 -28.74
C GLY A 77 5.88 -11.41 -28.50
N THR A 78 6.03 -12.69 -28.13
CA THR A 78 4.91 -13.59 -27.81
C THR A 78 5.10 -14.31 -26.47
N ARG A 79 6.32 -14.70 -26.13
CA ARG A 79 6.68 -15.50 -24.96
C ARG A 79 8.02 -15.07 -24.38
N TYR A 80 8.22 -15.41 -23.12
CA TYR A 80 9.53 -15.36 -22.49
C TYR A 80 10.30 -16.60 -22.92
N VAL A 81 11.51 -16.41 -23.43
CA VAL A 81 12.37 -17.49 -23.91
C VAL A 81 13.79 -17.29 -23.40
N ASN A 82 14.56 -18.37 -23.35
CA ASN A 82 15.97 -18.33 -23.02
C ASN A 82 16.83 -19.11 -24.03
N PHE A 83 18.16 -18.91 -23.96
CA PHE A 83 19.11 -19.56 -24.87
C PHE A 83 19.16 -21.09 -24.76
N SER A 84 18.70 -21.66 -23.63
CA SER A 84 18.63 -23.11 -23.42
C SER A 84 17.36 -23.74 -24.01
N GLY A 85 16.52 -22.97 -24.70
CA GLY A 85 15.27 -23.44 -25.29
C GLY A 85 14.07 -23.43 -24.33
N GLY A 86 14.23 -22.86 -23.13
CA GLY A 86 13.13 -22.62 -22.19
C GLY A 86 12.12 -21.64 -22.77
N ARG A 87 10.83 -21.88 -22.51
CA ARG A 87 9.72 -21.02 -22.95
C ARG A 87 8.71 -20.89 -21.83
N ALA A 88 8.27 -19.67 -21.55
CA ALA A 88 7.26 -19.36 -20.55
C ALA A 88 6.26 -18.33 -21.07
N VAL A 89 5.00 -18.45 -20.64
CA VAL A 89 3.95 -17.47 -20.94
C VAL A 89 4.06 -16.26 -20.01
N ARG A 90 4.55 -16.48 -18.78
CA ARG A 90 4.74 -15.45 -17.77
C ARG A 90 6.22 -15.21 -17.51
N ARG A 91 6.51 -14.09 -16.84
CA ARG A 91 7.84 -13.69 -16.44
C ARG A 91 8.46 -14.79 -15.54
N PRO A 92 9.72 -15.23 -15.79
CA PRO A 92 10.36 -16.29 -15.00
C PRO A 92 10.57 -15.91 -13.52
N ASP A 93 10.71 -14.63 -13.25
CA ASP A 93 10.92 -13.99 -11.95
C ASP A 93 9.61 -13.54 -11.26
N GLU A 94 8.44 -13.91 -11.80
CA GLU A 94 7.14 -13.50 -11.25
C GLU A 94 7.01 -13.82 -9.76
N GLU A 95 7.36 -15.02 -9.33
CA GLU A 95 7.23 -15.42 -7.92
C GLU A 95 8.17 -14.63 -7.01
N GLU A 96 9.39 -14.34 -7.46
CA GLU A 96 10.36 -13.54 -6.72
C GLU A 96 9.86 -12.10 -6.52
N ILE A 97 9.33 -11.49 -7.58
CA ILE A 97 8.72 -10.15 -7.54
C ILE A 97 7.56 -10.13 -6.51
N LEU A 98 6.66 -11.12 -6.56
CA LEU A 98 5.52 -11.18 -5.66
C LEU A 98 5.93 -11.40 -4.21
N MET A 99 6.91 -12.27 -3.97
CA MET A 99 7.43 -12.50 -2.63
C MET A 99 8.13 -11.27 -2.06
N ALA A 100 8.91 -10.55 -2.86
CA ALA A 100 9.54 -9.30 -2.46
C ALA A 100 8.49 -8.24 -2.10
N TRP A 101 7.43 -8.12 -2.90
CA TRP A 101 6.32 -7.22 -2.61
C TRP A 101 5.59 -7.60 -1.31
N VAL A 102 5.33 -8.90 -1.07
CA VAL A 102 4.73 -9.37 0.18
C VAL A 102 5.60 -9.02 1.39
N ALA A 103 6.93 -9.19 1.29
CA ALA A 103 7.85 -8.87 2.37
C ALA A 103 7.85 -7.38 2.71
N GLU A 104 7.87 -6.52 1.68
CA GLU A 104 7.79 -5.07 1.83
C GLU A 104 6.46 -4.65 2.47
N GLU A 105 5.33 -5.19 1.99
CA GLU A 105 4.01 -4.85 2.53
C GLU A 105 3.85 -5.34 3.99
N ASN A 106 4.39 -6.51 4.30
CA ASN A 106 4.40 -7.02 5.67
C ASN A 106 5.29 -6.18 6.60
N SER A 107 6.40 -5.65 6.10
CA SER A 107 7.23 -4.73 6.88
C SER A 107 6.43 -3.48 7.28
N ARG A 108 5.58 -2.96 6.39
CA ARG A 108 4.69 -1.83 6.71
C ARG A 108 3.61 -2.21 7.72
N VAL A 109 3.03 -3.40 7.59
CA VAL A 109 2.06 -3.95 8.56
C VAL A 109 2.70 -4.12 9.93
N GLU A 110 3.94 -4.58 10.01
CA GLU A 110 4.68 -4.71 11.28
C GLU A 110 4.94 -3.35 11.93
N LEU A 111 5.34 -2.34 11.16
CA LEU A 111 5.50 -0.98 11.67
C LEU A 111 4.17 -0.45 12.24
N TRP A 112 3.08 -0.58 11.49
CA TRP A 112 1.74 -0.18 11.93
C TRP A 112 1.33 -0.91 13.20
N ASN A 113 1.42 -2.23 13.22
CA ASN A 113 0.98 -3.05 14.35
C ASN A 113 1.82 -2.79 15.61
N ARG A 114 3.10 -2.47 15.46
CA ARG A 114 3.95 -2.09 16.59
C ARG A 114 3.51 -0.75 17.17
N ASP A 115 3.19 0.22 16.33
CA ASP A 115 2.81 1.57 16.78
C ASP A 115 1.41 1.59 17.46
N LEU A 116 0.67 0.48 17.45
CA LEU A 116 -0.58 0.28 18.20
C LEU A 116 -0.38 -0.08 19.68
N TYR A 117 0.83 -0.48 20.10
CA TYR A 117 1.15 -0.95 21.45
C TYR A 117 2.31 -0.16 22.08
#